data_AF-A0A2N6ED91-F1
#
_entry.id   AF-A0A2N6ED91-F1
#
_cell.length_a   1.000
_cell.length_b   1.000
_cell.length_c   1.000
_cell.angle_alpha   90.00
_cell.angle_beta   90.00
_cell.angle_gamma   90.00
#
_symmetry.space_group_name_H-M   'P 1'
#
loop_
_entity.id
_entity.type
_entity.pdbx_description
1 polymer ?
#
loop_
_entity_poly.entity_id
_entity_poly.type
_entity_poly.pdbx_seq_one_letter_code
_entity_poly.pdbx_strand_id
1 'polypeptide(L)' 'MVRVKTFGEPLQAFKTHKELDELDARVNAFIAEKGVRKVISVSDAPTTEGGSTIGLVRVLVYEE' A
#
# COMPACT_ATOMS: atom_id res chain seq x y z
N MET A 1 -8.73 4.18 18.31
CA MET A 1 -9.53 4.99 17.36
C MET A 1 -9.26 4.48 15.96
N VAL A 2 -10.27 4.43 15.08
CA VAL A 2 -10.06 3.98 13.69
C VAL A 2 -9.35 5.06 12.88
N ARG A 3 -8.30 4.66 12.15
CA ARG A 3 -7.44 5.51 11.33
C ARG A 3 -7.32 4.92 9.93
N VAL A 4 -6.94 5.79 8.98
CA VAL A 4 -6.70 5.42 7.59
C VAL A 4 -5.35 5.96 7.16
N LYS A 5 -4.53 5.13 6.51
CA LYS A 5 -3.26 5.51 5.88
C LYS A 5 -3.23 5.01 4.45
N THR A 6 -2.87 5.89 3.53
CA THR A 6 -2.73 5.58 2.10
C THR A 6 -1.25 5.52 1.72
N PHE A 7 -0.92 4.58 0.85
CA PHE A 7 0.38 4.37 0.23
C PHE A 7 0.20 4.37 -1.28
N GLY A 8 1.15 4.97 -2.00
CA GLY A 8 1.23 4.88 -3.46
C GLY A 8 2.52 4.18 -3.86
N GLU A 9 2.45 3.38 -4.91
CA GLU A 9 3.61 2.75 -5.56
C GLU A 9 3.48 2.90 -7.08
N PRO A 10 4.44 3.52 -7.78
CA PRO A 10 4.48 3.45 -9.23
C PRO A 10 4.80 2.02 -9.68
N LEU A 11 4.16 1.55 -10.75
CA LEU A 11 4.41 0.23 -11.33
C LEU A 11 5.05 0.39 -12.70
N GLN A 12 6.32 0.02 -12.80
CA GLN A 12 7.07 0.04 -14.05
C GLN A 12 7.07 -1.34 -14.73
N ALA A 13 7.14 -1.32 -16.06
CA ALA A 13 7.26 -2.53 -16.85
C ALA A 13 8.45 -3.38 -16.37
N PHE A 14 8.18 -4.66 -16.11
CA PHE A 14 9.15 -5.66 -15.61
C PHE A 14 9.74 -5.38 -14.22
N LYS A 15 9.20 -4.43 -13.44
CA LYS A 15 9.64 -4.16 -12.06
C LYS A 15 8.56 -4.41 -11.00
N THR A 16 7.33 -4.68 -11.43
CA THR A 16 6.15 -4.80 -10.56
C THR A 16 6.37 -5.67 -9.33
N HIS A 17 7.00 -6.85 -9.45
CA HIS A 17 7.18 -7.73 -8.30
C HIS A 17 8.02 -7.07 -7.20
N LYS A 18 9.15 -6.46 -7.56
CA LYS A 18 10.02 -5.73 -6.63
C LYS A 18 9.30 -4.53 -6.03
N GLU A 19 8.56 -3.77 -6.84
CA GLU A 19 7.83 -2.58 -6.39
C GLU A 19 6.72 -2.96 -5.38
N LEU A 20 6.05 -4.09 -5.58
CA LEU A 20 5.09 -4.63 -4.62
C LEU A 20 5.75 -5.10 -3.32
N ASP A 21 6.91 -5.76 -3.39
CA ASP A 21 7.67 -6.16 -2.19
C ASP A 21 8.12 -4.92 -1.38
N GLU A 22 8.55 -3.86 -2.07
CA GLU A 22 8.94 -2.59 -1.45
C GLU A 22 7.72 -1.88 -0.82
N LEU A 23 6.56 -1.91 -1.47
CA LEU A 23 5.31 -1.42 -0.89
C LEU A 23 4.93 -2.19 0.37
N ASP A 24 4.99 -3.52 0.34
CA ASP A 24 4.74 -4.39 1.50
C ASP A 24 5.68 -4.07 2.66
N ALA A 25 6.97 -3.93 2.38
CA ALA A 25 7.97 -3.58 3.39
C ALA A 25 7.66 -2.24 4.07
N ARG A 26 7.26 -1.21 3.30
CA ARG A 26 6.90 0.10 3.86
C ARG A 26 5.61 0.07 4.68
N VAL A 27 4.61 -0.70 4.26
CA VAL A 27 3.36 -0.88 5.03
C VAL A 27 3.65 -1.58 6.35
N ASN A 28 4.45 -2.64 6.34
CA ASN A 28 4.83 -3.37 7.54
C ASN A 28 5.68 -2.53 8.50
N ALA A 29 6.64 -1.76 7.98
CA ALA A 29 7.41 -0.81 8.78
C ALA A 29 6.50 0.21 9.48
N PHE A 30 5.53 0.78 8.75
CA PHE A 30 4.55 1.70 9.32
C PHE A 30 3.73 1.06 10.46
N ILE A 31 3.24 -0.16 10.26
CA ILE A 31 2.48 -0.90 11.27
C ILE A 31 3.30 -1.08 12.56
N ALA A 32 4.57 -1.49 12.42
CA ALA A 32 5.47 -1.69 13.55
C ALA A 32 5.84 -0.37 14.26
N GLU A 33 6.27 0.64 13.50
CA GLU A 33 6.72 1.93 14.04
C GLU A 33 5.60 2.72 14.73
N LYS A 34 4.36 2.59 14.24
CA LYS A 34 3.19 3.24 14.84
C LYS A 34 2.51 2.43 15.94
N GLY A 35 3.00 1.21 16.21
CA GLY A 35 2.41 0.33 17.23
C GLY A 35 0.95 0.01 16.94
N VAL A 36 0.60 -0.18 15.66
CA VAL A 36 -0.77 -0.49 15.23
C VAL A 36 -1.24 -1.77 15.93
N ARG A 37 -2.31 -1.67 16.72
CA ARG A 37 -2.83 -2.80 17.51
C ARG A 37 -3.65 -3.78 16.68
N LYS A 38 -4.37 -3.27 15.69
CA LYS A 38 -5.27 -4.06 14.85
C LYS A 38 -5.36 -3.49 13.45
N VAL A 39 -5.08 -4.32 12.46
CA VAL A 39 -5.41 -4.04 11.06
C VAL A 39 -6.87 -4.44 10.83
N ILE A 40 -7.69 -3.49 10.37
CA ILE A 40 -9.10 -3.72 10.06
C ILE A 40 -9.24 -4.16 8.60
N SER A 41 -8.54 -3.47 7.69
CA SER A 41 -8.63 -3.74 6.25
C SER A 41 -7.39 -3.25 5.51
N VAL A 42 -7.07 -3.94 4.42
CA VAL A 42 -6.11 -3.52 3.40
C VAL A 42 -6.81 -3.63 2.06
N SER A 43 -6.79 -2.56 1.26
CA SER A 43 -7.42 -2.53 -0.06
C SER A 43 -6.50 -1.88 -1.07
N ASP A 44 -6.45 -2.47 -2.25
CA ASP A 44 -5.63 -2.00 -3.37
C ASP A 44 -6.49 -1.53 -4.53
N ALA A 45 -6.07 -0.43 -5.15
CA ALA A 45 -6.67 0.12 -6.36
C ALA A 45 -5.57 0.45 -7.38
N PRO A 46 -5.55 -0.20 -8.56
CA PRO A 46 -4.59 0.14 -9.61
C PRO A 46 -4.92 1.52 -10.19
N THR A 47 -3.89 2.30 -10.49
CA THR A 47 -4.02 3.52 -11.30
C THR A 47 -3.68 3.20 -12.75
N THR A 48 -4.40 3.81 -13.68
CA THR A 48 -4.29 3.51 -15.10
C THR A 48 -4.03 4.76 -15.93
N GLU A 49 -3.17 4.65 -16.92
CA GLU A 49 -2.93 5.66 -17.95
C GLU A 49 -2.83 4.98 -19.31
N GLY A 50 -3.56 5.48 -20.32
CA GLY A 50 -3.53 4.92 -21.67
C GLY A 50 -3.89 3.43 -21.76
N GLY A 51 -4.73 2.92 -20.84
CA GLY A 51 -5.10 1.49 -20.76
C GLY A 51 -4.06 0.59 -20.07
N SER A 52 -2.92 1.14 -19.65
CA SER A 52 -1.91 0.42 -18.87
C SER A 52 -2.08 0.71 -17.38
N THR A 53 -1.85 -0.29 -16.53
CA THR A 53 -1.69 -0.07 -15.08
C THR A 53 -0.30 0.52 -14.83
N ILE A 54 -0.25 1.70 -14.22
CA ILE A 54 0.99 2.47 -13.99
C ILE A 54 1.33 2.67 -12.51
N GLY A 55 0.47 2.19 -11.62
CA GLY A 55 0.66 2.34 -10.18
C GLY A 55 -0.37 1.59 -9.37
N LEU A 56 -0.15 1.57 -8.07
CA LEU A 56 -1.04 0.99 -7.08
C LEU A 56 -1.24 1.97 -5.93
N VAL A 57 -2.49 2.18 -5.55
CA VAL A 57 -2.85 2.88 -4.32
C VAL A 57 -3.32 1.82 -3.32
N ARG A 58 -2.61 1.70 -2.19
CA ARG A 58 -2.98 0.83 -1.08
C ARG A 58 -3.51 1.63 0.09
N VAL A 59 -4.67 1.24 0.60
CA VAL A 59 -5.31 1.86 1.77
C VAL A 59 -5.28 0.87 2.93
N LEU A 60 -4.70 1.29 4.06
CA LEU A 60 -4.68 0.58 5.33
C LEU A 60 -5.66 1.25 6.31
N VAL A 61 -6.63 0.49 6.79
CA VAL A 61 -7.54 0.89 7.87
C VAL A 61 -7.12 0.16 9.14
N TYR A 62 -6.89 0.89 10.24
CA TYR A 62 -6.30 0.33 11.46
C TYR A 62 -6.77 1.01 12.75
N GLU A 63 -6.52 0.36 13.89
CA GLU A 63 -6.71 0.91 15.24
C GLU A 63 -5.35 1.15 15.92
N GLU A 64 -5.15 2.36 16.44
CA GLU A 64 -4.06 2.71 17.37
C GLU A 64 -4.23 2.08 18.76
#